data_AF-R7VQN1-F1
#
_entry.id   AF-R7VQN1-F1
#
_cell.length_a   1.000
_cell.length_b   1.000
_cell.length_c   1.000
_cell.angle_alpha   90.00
_cell.angle_beta   90.00
_cell.angle_gamma   90.00
#
_symmetry.space_group_name_H-M   'P 1'
#
loop_
_entity.id
_entity.type
_entity.pdbx_description
1 polymer ?
#
loop_
_entity_poly.entity_id
_entity_poly.type
_entity_poly.pdbx_seq_one_letter_code
_entity_poly.pdbx_strand_id
1 'polypeptide(L)'
;PADDCQAYHFSPAARFRVVVLDAYDVSVLGREPHSPRYQEALQLLREKNPNESLNSPAGLKEPQFVEFNGGFSQAQLDWFNEVLKFSDENQEKVVVMGHLPIHPGASDSICLAWNYEDALSVIHSHRCVVCFLAGHLHDGGYCLDSHGVHHLTLEGVIETPPESNAFGTVYVYEDKMILKGRGRVSDRVMHFCKW
;
A
#
# COMPACT_ATOMS: atom_id res chain seq x y z
N PRO A 1 3.09 15.80 -4.14
CA PRO A 1 3.10 14.94 -5.34
C PRO A 1 2.84 15.77 -6.62
N ALA A 2 2.96 15.16 -7.82
CA ALA A 2 2.58 15.80 -9.07
C ALA A 2 1.07 16.11 -9.13
N ASP A 3 0.65 17.10 -9.92
CA ASP A 3 -0.72 17.65 -9.93
C ASP A 3 -1.83 16.63 -10.26
N ASP A 4 -1.50 15.51 -10.91
CA ASP A 4 -2.45 14.45 -11.31
C ASP A 4 -2.42 13.19 -10.42
N CYS A 5 -1.54 13.15 -9.42
CA CYS A 5 -1.42 12.04 -8.48
C CYS A 5 -2.45 12.18 -7.34
N GLN A 6 -3.25 11.14 -7.09
CA GLN A 6 -4.33 11.16 -6.09
C GLN A 6 -3.83 10.86 -4.66
N ALA A 7 -2.59 11.25 -4.33
CA ALA A 7 -1.99 11.06 -3.01
C ALA A 7 -2.19 12.29 -2.11
N TYR A 8 -2.53 12.06 -0.85
CA TYR A 8 -2.76 13.14 0.13
C TYR A 8 -2.47 12.68 1.55
N HIS A 9 -2.42 13.62 2.48
CA HIS A 9 -2.26 13.32 3.91
C HIS A 9 -3.06 14.30 4.76
N PHE A 10 -3.46 13.85 5.96
CA PHE A 10 -4.18 14.69 6.92
C PHE A 10 -3.95 14.19 8.35
N SER A 11 -4.25 15.03 9.34
CA SER A 11 -4.16 14.68 10.75
C SER A 11 -5.55 14.63 11.38
N PRO A 12 -6.11 13.42 11.65
CA PRO A 12 -7.43 13.29 12.26
C PRO A 12 -7.43 13.51 13.77
N ALA A 13 -6.26 13.43 14.41
CA ALA A 13 -6.08 13.60 15.84
C ALA A 13 -4.66 14.08 16.14
N ALA A 14 -4.46 14.71 17.30
CA ALA A 14 -3.15 15.18 17.72
C ALA A 14 -2.10 14.05 17.66
N ARG A 15 -0.94 14.35 17.06
CA ARG A 15 0.18 13.43 16.89
C ARG A 15 -0.13 12.16 16.10
N PHE A 16 -1.18 12.19 15.27
CA PHE A 16 -1.52 11.09 14.39
C PHE A 16 -1.76 11.62 12.98
N ARG A 17 -1.23 10.90 11.99
CA ARG A 17 -1.35 11.25 10.58
C ARG A 17 -1.76 10.05 9.77
N VAL A 18 -2.62 10.30 8.79
CA VAL A 18 -2.94 9.35 7.74
C VAL A 18 -2.33 9.87 6.44
N VAL A 19 -1.63 9.00 5.73
CA VAL A 19 -1.10 9.24 4.38
C VAL A 19 -1.78 8.25 3.44
N VAL A 20 -2.35 8.74 2.36
CA VAL A 20 -2.95 7.92 1.30
C VAL A 20 -2.07 8.04 0.06
N LEU A 21 -1.57 6.90 -0.43
CA LEU A 21 -0.75 6.79 -1.62
C LEU A 21 -1.60 6.34 -2.81
N ASP A 22 -1.26 6.86 -3.98
CA ASP A 22 -1.81 6.46 -5.26
C ASP A 22 -0.93 5.34 -5.85
N ALA A 23 -1.36 4.10 -5.64
CA ALA A 23 -0.65 2.91 -6.11
C ALA A 23 -0.78 2.67 -7.63
N TYR A 24 -1.54 3.51 -8.34
CA TYR A 24 -1.69 3.48 -9.79
C TYR A 24 -1.10 4.73 -10.46
N ASP A 25 -0.34 5.51 -9.70
CA ASP A 25 0.35 6.69 -10.18
C ASP A 25 1.29 6.35 -11.35
N VAL A 26 1.98 5.21 -11.29
CA VAL A 26 2.62 4.58 -12.45
C VAL A 26 1.80 3.35 -12.82
N SER A 27 0.93 3.46 -13.82
CA SER A 27 0.15 2.34 -14.33
C SER A 27 -0.39 2.62 -15.74
N VAL A 28 -0.86 1.56 -16.39
CA VAL A 28 -1.60 1.65 -17.66
C VAL A 28 -3.11 1.79 -17.43
N LEU A 29 -3.57 1.77 -16.18
CA LEU A 29 -4.98 1.94 -15.81
C LEU A 29 -5.28 3.40 -15.48
N GLY A 30 -6.51 3.84 -15.75
CA GLY A 30 -6.98 5.18 -15.35
C GLY A 30 -6.29 6.35 -16.03
N ARG A 31 -5.54 6.12 -17.12
CA ARG A 31 -4.82 7.15 -17.88
C ARG A 31 -5.16 7.11 -19.37
N GLU A 32 -5.07 8.26 -20.02
CA GLU A 32 -5.25 8.32 -21.47
C GLU A 32 -4.09 7.62 -22.19
N PRO A 33 -4.36 6.75 -23.19
CA PRO A 33 -3.32 6.00 -23.90
C PRO A 33 -2.24 6.85 -24.57
N HIS A 34 -2.52 8.13 -24.86
CA HIS A 34 -1.57 9.02 -25.52
C HIS A 34 -0.77 9.88 -24.54
N SER A 35 -1.04 9.77 -23.24
CA SER A 35 -0.28 10.51 -22.23
C SER A 35 1.15 9.94 -22.10
N PRO A 36 2.17 10.80 -21.89
CA PRO A 36 3.54 10.33 -21.66
C PRO A 36 3.63 9.32 -20.50
N ARG A 37 2.88 9.56 -19.42
CA ARG A 37 2.85 8.67 -18.24
C ARG A 37 2.32 7.27 -18.55
N TYR A 38 1.28 7.16 -19.37
CA TYR A 38 0.77 5.86 -19.83
C TYR A 38 1.83 5.12 -20.66
N GLN A 39 2.49 5.83 -21.58
CA GLN A 39 3.50 5.24 -22.46
C GLN A 39 4.73 4.75 -21.68
N GLU A 40 5.20 5.53 -20.70
CA GLU A 40 6.28 5.14 -19.79
C GLU A 40 5.90 3.91 -18.95
N ALA A 41 4.70 3.89 -18.36
CA ALA A 41 4.21 2.75 -17.59
C ALA A 41 4.04 1.49 -18.46
N LEU A 42 3.52 1.63 -19.68
CA LEU A 42 3.38 0.53 -20.63
C LEU A 42 4.74 -0.01 -21.07
N GLN A 43 5.72 0.86 -21.29
CA GLN A 43 7.08 0.45 -21.64
C GLN A 43 7.70 -0.39 -20.53
N LEU A 44 7.63 0.09 -19.28
CA LEU A 44 8.12 -0.65 -18.11
C LEU A 44 7.40 -2.01 -17.95
N LEU A 45 6.08 -2.01 -18.07
CA LEU A 45 5.28 -3.23 -17.96
C LEU A 45 5.65 -4.25 -19.06
N ARG A 46 5.84 -3.81 -20.32
CA ARG A 46 6.24 -4.68 -21.43
C ARG A 46 7.68 -5.19 -21.32
N GLU A 47 8.57 -4.42 -20.70
CA GLU A 47 9.94 -4.87 -20.39
C GLU A 47 9.92 -6.03 -19.38
N LYS A 48 9.09 -5.92 -18.35
CA LYS A 48 8.99 -6.90 -17.26
C LYS A 48 8.07 -8.08 -17.57
N ASN A 49 7.08 -7.87 -18.44
CA ASN A 49 6.05 -8.84 -18.79
C ASN A 49 5.97 -9.04 -20.31
N PRO A 50 6.65 -10.07 -20.86
CA PRO A 50 6.64 -10.37 -22.29
C PRO A 50 5.38 -11.10 -22.75
N ASN A 51 4.42 -11.37 -21.86
CA ASN A 51 3.21 -12.10 -22.22
C ASN A 51 2.31 -11.27 -23.14
N GLU A 52 1.55 -11.95 -24.00
CA GLU A 52 0.55 -11.30 -24.86
C GLU A 52 -0.54 -10.64 -24.00
N SER A 53 -1.09 -11.40 -23.05
CA SER A 53 -1.94 -10.90 -21.97
C SER A 53 -1.08 -10.36 -20.83
N LEU A 54 -1.11 -9.04 -20.64
CA LEU A 54 -0.37 -8.35 -19.57
C LEU A 54 -0.95 -8.62 -18.18
N ASN A 55 -2.14 -9.23 -18.08
CA ASN A 55 -2.69 -9.72 -16.81
C ASN A 55 -2.12 -11.09 -16.40
N SER A 56 -1.36 -11.77 -17.27
CA SER A 56 -0.78 -13.06 -16.96
C SER A 56 0.55 -12.90 -16.21
N PRO A 57 0.69 -13.45 -14.99
CA PRO A 57 1.97 -13.51 -14.28
C PRO A 57 2.80 -14.76 -14.65
N ALA A 58 2.30 -15.61 -15.55
CA ALA A 58 2.93 -16.89 -15.85
C ALA A 58 4.35 -16.70 -16.42
N GLY A 59 5.32 -17.38 -15.81
CA GLY A 59 6.73 -17.36 -16.25
C GLY A 59 7.51 -16.09 -15.89
N LEU A 60 6.89 -15.12 -15.20
CA LEU A 60 7.59 -13.90 -14.79
C LEU A 60 8.52 -14.16 -13.60
N LYS A 61 9.71 -13.54 -13.64
CA LYS A 61 10.62 -13.50 -12.48
C LYS A 61 10.07 -12.61 -11.37
N GLU A 62 9.41 -11.53 -11.76
CA GLU A 62 8.77 -10.55 -10.89
C GLU A 62 7.26 -10.58 -11.20
N PRO A 63 6.51 -11.52 -10.58
CA PRO A 63 5.12 -11.82 -10.95
C PRO A 63 4.14 -10.66 -10.70
N GLN A 64 4.56 -9.64 -9.96
CA GLN A 64 3.77 -8.45 -9.71
C GLN A 64 3.69 -7.47 -10.89
N PHE A 65 4.54 -7.62 -11.91
CA PHE A 65 4.47 -6.79 -13.12
C PHE A 65 3.35 -7.25 -14.07
N VAL A 66 2.12 -7.05 -13.63
CA VAL A 66 0.89 -7.33 -14.37
C VAL A 66 0.05 -6.07 -14.51
N GLU A 67 -0.80 -6.04 -15.52
CA GLU A 67 -1.60 -4.86 -15.92
C GLU A 67 -2.60 -4.41 -14.84
N PHE A 68 -3.11 -5.32 -14.02
CA PHE A 68 -4.01 -4.97 -12.91
C PHE A 68 -3.31 -4.33 -11.69
N ASN A 69 -1.98 -4.20 -11.74
CA ASN A 69 -1.17 -3.52 -10.75
C ASN A 69 -0.67 -2.15 -11.26
N GLY A 70 0.13 -1.50 -10.41
CA GLY A 70 0.80 -0.25 -10.68
C GLY A 70 1.91 -0.02 -9.67
N GLY A 71 2.51 1.16 -9.72
CA GLY A 71 3.55 1.60 -8.80
C GLY A 71 3.45 3.08 -8.46
N PHE A 72 4.46 3.55 -7.76
CA PHE A 72 4.56 4.92 -7.27
C PHE A 72 5.61 5.67 -8.09
N SER A 73 5.28 6.88 -8.57
CA SER A 73 6.28 7.70 -9.27
C SER A 73 7.33 8.22 -8.29
N GLN A 74 8.51 8.57 -8.79
CA GLN A 74 9.55 9.18 -7.97
C GLN A 74 9.04 10.46 -7.27
N ALA A 75 8.26 11.29 -7.97
CA ALA A 75 7.68 12.51 -7.40
C ALA A 75 6.72 12.22 -6.23
N GLN A 76 6.00 11.08 -6.26
CA GLN A 76 5.16 10.66 -5.15
C GLN A 76 6.01 10.12 -3.98
N LEU A 77 7.05 9.33 -4.25
CA LEU A 77 7.94 8.79 -3.23
C LEU A 77 8.74 9.91 -2.52
N ASP A 78 9.25 10.89 -3.26
CA ASP A 78 9.94 12.06 -2.71
C ASP A 78 8.99 12.89 -1.82
N TRP A 79 7.77 13.13 -2.29
CA TRP A 79 6.74 13.80 -1.49
C TRP A 79 6.40 13.02 -0.23
N PHE A 80 6.26 11.70 -0.33
CA PHE A 80 5.96 10.82 0.80
C PHE A 80 7.07 10.87 1.84
N ASN A 81 8.33 10.81 1.41
CA ASN A 81 9.51 10.98 2.27
C ASN A 81 9.47 12.31 3.04
N GLU A 82 9.15 13.43 2.40
CA GLU A 82 9.05 14.72 3.09
C GLU A 82 7.90 14.76 4.11
N VAL A 83 6.77 14.11 3.83
CA VAL A 83 5.67 13.97 4.80
C VAL A 83 6.09 13.15 6.02
N LEU A 84 6.83 12.06 5.81
CA LEU A 84 7.31 11.22 6.90
C LEU A 84 8.41 11.90 7.72
N LYS A 85 9.32 12.65 7.07
CA LYS A 85 10.31 13.49 7.75
C LYS A 85 9.65 14.50 8.67
N PHE A 86 8.64 15.23 8.18
CA PHE A 86 7.84 16.12 9.01
C PHE A 86 7.22 15.39 10.21
N SER A 87 6.69 14.18 9.98
CA SER A 87 6.02 13.37 11.00
C SER A 87 6.99 12.88 12.08
N ASP A 88 8.22 12.51 11.70
CA ASP A 88 9.30 12.16 12.64
C ASP A 88 9.68 13.36 13.52
N GLU A 89 9.90 14.54 12.91
CA GLU A 89 10.25 15.78 13.63
C GLU A 89 9.17 16.21 14.63
N ASN A 90 7.89 15.93 14.30
CA ASN A 90 6.74 16.25 15.15
C ASN A 90 6.29 15.09 16.04
N GLN A 91 7.05 13.99 16.08
CA GLN A 91 6.77 12.81 16.90
C GLN A 91 5.34 12.27 16.69
N GLU A 92 4.87 12.29 15.44
CA GLU A 92 3.59 11.74 15.02
C GLU A 92 3.68 10.22 14.82
N LYS A 93 2.54 9.54 14.91
CA LYS A 93 2.36 8.18 14.39
C LYS A 93 1.65 8.23 13.06
N VAL A 94 2.19 7.54 12.07
CA VAL A 94 1.70 7.56 10.68
C VAL A 94 1.11 6.21 10.30
N VAL A 95 -0.15 6.23 9.87
CA VAL A 95 -0.75 5.14 9.11
C VAL A 95 -0.73 5.50 7.63
N VAL A 96 -0.16 4.62 6.83
CA VAL A 96 -0.10 4.74 5.38
C VAL A 96 -1.17 3.84 4.80
N MET A 97 -1.83 4.29 3.74
CA MET A 97 -2.86 3.52 3.04
C MET A 97 -2.56 3.55 1.54
N GLY A 98 -2.73 2.42 0.86
CA GLY A 98 -2.65 2.32 -0.60
C GLY A 98 -3.46 1.13 -1.08
N HIS A 99 -3.93 1.11 -2.33
CA HIS A 99 -4.72 -0.03 -2.80
C HIS A 99 -3.89 -1.32 -2.86
N LEU A 100 -2.68 -1.24 -3.41
CA LEU A 100 -1.75 -2.36 -3.59
C LEU A 100 -0.91 -2.58 -2.32
N PRO A 101 -0.81 -3.82 -1.82
CA PRO A 101 0.16 -4.19 -0.80
C PRO A 101 1.60 -3.91 -1.23
N ILE A 102 2.46 -3.63 -0.25
CA ILE A 102 3.88 -3.37 -0.50
C ILE A 102 4.82 -4.32 0.25
N HIS A 103 4.32 -5.25 1.07
CA HIS A 103 5.17 -6.16 1.82
C HIS A 103 4.84 -7.62 1.49
N PRO A 104 5.82 -8.44 1.04
CA PRO A 104 5.58 -9.84 0.67
C PRO A 104 5.02 -10.72 1.79
N GLY A 105 5.23 -10.35 3.06
CA GLY A 105 4.64 -11.05 4.21
C GLY A 105 3.16 -10.76 4.45
N ALA A 106 2.58 -9.76 3.77
CA ALA A 106 1.18 -9.37 3.89
C ALA A 106 0.44 -9.44 2.54
N SER A 107 1.02 -10.12 1.55
CA SER A 107 0.47 -10.29 0.20
C SER A 107 0.91 -11.64 -0.38
N ASP A 108 0.33 -12.06 -1.50
CA ASP A 108 1.02 -12.96 -2.41
C ASP A 108 2.04 -12.17 -3.25
N SER A 109 2.84 -12.88 -4.04
CA SER A 109 3.85 -12.25 -4.88
C SER A 109 3.28 -11.52 -6.10
N ILE A 110 2.02 -11.75 -6.47
CA ILE A 110 1.39 -11.18 -7.67
C ILE A 110 0.75 -9.83 -7.34
N CYS A 111 0.10 -9.68 -6.19
CA CYS A 111 -0.66 -8.50 -5.80
C CYS A 111 0.18 -7.31 -5.30
N LEU A 112 1.52 -7.42 -5.29
CA LEU A 112 2.39 -6.34 -4.84
C LEU A 112 2.41 -5.15 -5.81
N ALA A 113 2.62 -3.95 -5.31
CA ALA A 113 2.96 -2.80 -6.17
C ALA A 113 4.24 -3.09 -6.98
N TRP A 114 4.34 -2.60 -8.22
CA TRP A 114 5.47 -2.85 -9.12
C TRP A 114 6.83 -2.55 -8.46
N ASN A 115 6.93 -1.38 -7.83
CA ASN A 115 8.11 -0.92 -7.11
C ASN A 115 7.88 -0.88 -5.59
N TYR A 116 7.28 -1.93 -5.04
CA TYR A 116 7.01 -2.04 -3.60
C TYR A 116 8.28 -1.87 -2.74
N GLU A 117 9.44 -2.30 -3.23
CA GLU A 117 10.72 -2.18 -2.53
C GLU A 117 11.11 -0.72 -2.30
N ASP A 118 10.84 0.17 -3.26
CA ASP A 118 11.11 1.60 -3.13
C ASP A 118 10.23 2.23 -2.05
N ALA A 119 8.94 1.88 -2.03
CA ALA A 119 8.00 2.35 -1.01
C ALA A 119 8.38 1.85 0.41
N LEU A 120 8.80 0.58 0.52
CA LEU A 120 9.34 0.04 1.76
C LEU A 120 10.62 0.75 2.19
N SER A 121 11.54 1.04 1.26
CA SER A 121 12.77 1.77 1.56
C SER A 121 12.50 3.17 2.12
N VAL A 122 11.49 3.88 1.61
CA VAL A 122 11.05 5.15 2.19
C VAL A 122 10.53 4.92 3.61
N ILE A 123 9.60 3.99 3.81
CA ILE A 123 9.04 3.69 5.14
C ILE A 123 10.13 3.33 6.16
N HIS A 124 11.09 2.48 5.78
CA HIS A 124 12.15 1.99 6.67
C HIS A 124 13.18 3.06 7.03
N SER A 125 13.19 4.19 6.31
CA SER A 125 14.01 5.36 6.64
C SER A 125 13.40 6.23 7.76
N HIS A 126 12.17 5.92 8.20
CA HIS A 126 11.41 6.71 9.17
C HIS A 126 10.90 5.86 10.34
N ARG A 127 10.77 6.47 11.53
CA ARG A 127 10.30 5.77 12.74
C ARG A 127 8.84 6.06 13.09
N CYS A 128 8.25 7.07 12.45
CA CYS A 128 6.87 7.49 12.66
C CYS A 128 5.83 6.52 12.07
N VAL A 129 6.18 5.73 11.04
CA VAL A 129 5.25 4.80 10.41
C VAL A 129 4.96 3.62 11.35
N VAL A 130 3.68 3.39 11.62
CA VAL A 130 3.22 2.29 12.48
C VAL A 130 2.47 1.22 11.72
N CYS A 131 1.86 1.56 10.58
CA CYS A 131 1.11 0.60 9.79
C CYS A 131 0.95 1.04 8.33
N PHE A 132 0.99 0.07 7.42
CA PHE A 132 0.54 0.18 6.04
C PHE A 132 -0.75 -0.65 5.86
N LEU A 133 -1.82 -0.01 5.40
CA LEU A 133 -3.10 -0.64 5.11
C LEU A 133 -3.28 -0.79 3.60
N ALA A 134 -3.64 -2.00 3.17
CA ALA A 134 -3.88 -2.34 1.78
C ALA A 134 -5.18 -3.12 1.55
N GLY A 135 -5.56 -3.26 0.28
CA GLY A 135 -6.58 -4.18 -0.19
C GLY A 135 -6.00 -5.02 -1.32
N HIS A 136 -6.72 -5.10 -2.45
CA HIS A 136 -6.31 -5.77 -3.70
C HIS A 136 -6.18 -7.30 -3.60
N LEU A 137 -5.40 -7.84 -2.67
CA LEU A 137 -5.41 -9.27 -2.33
C LEU A 137 -6.65 -9.58 -1.50
N HIS A 138 -7.68 -10.13 -2.16
CA HIS A 138 -8.97 -10.38 -1.51
C HIS A 138 -8.94 -11.47 -0.43
N ASP A 139 -7.92 -12.32 -0.41
CA ASP A 139 -7.68 -13.28 0.68
C ASP A 139 -7.16 -12.63 1.97
N GLY A 140 -6.72 -11.37 1.89
CA GLY A 140 -6.13 -10.65 3.00
C GLY A 140 -4.71 -11.12 3.34
N GLY A 141 -4.08 -10.41 4.26
CA GLY A 141 -2.70 -10.70 4.66
C GLY A 141 -2.25 -9.84 5.82
N TYR A 142 -1.32 -10.35 6.61
CA TYR A 142 -0.75 -9.59 7.71
C TYR A 142 0.66 -10.02 8.06
N CYS A 143 1.54 -9.05 8.26
CA CYS A 143 2.80 -9.26 8.97
C CYS A 143 3.21 -8.03 9.77
N LEU A 144 4.06 -8.25 10.78
CA LEU A 144 4.86 -7.20 11.40
C LEU A 144 6.27 -7.32 10.82
N ASP A 145 6.78 -6.25 10.20
CA ASP A 145 8.12 -6.27 9.63
C ASP A 145 9.22 -6.04 10.68
N SER A 146 10.48 -6.19 10.27
CA SER A 146 11.64 -6.02 11.15
C SER A 146 11.85 -4.58 11.63
N HIS A 147 11.20 -3.61 10.99
CA HIS A 147 11.23 -2.19 11.35
C HIS A 147 10.04 -1.79 12.23
N GLY A 148 9.26 -2.78 12.72
CA GLY A 148 8.15 -2.52 13.62
C GLY A 148 6.91 -1.95 12.95
N VAL A 149 6.80 -2.06 11.62
CA VAL A 149 5.65 -1.59 10.85
C VAL A 149 4.67 -2.74 10.63
N HIS A 150 3.41 -2.52 10.98
CA HIS A 150 2.34 -3.47 10.68
C HIS A 150 1.91 -3.34 9.22
N HIS A 151 1.99 -4.40 8.43
CA HIS A 151 1.41 -4.45 7.10
C HIS A 151 0.14 -5.26 7.17
N LEU A 152 -1.00 -4.65 6.84
CA LEU A 152 -2.31 -5.29 6.89
C LEU A 152 -3.04 -5.10 5.56
N THR A 153 -3.29 -6.21 4.89
CA THR A 153 -4.11 -6.29 3.69
C THR A 153 -5.48 -6.84 4.05
N LEU A 154 -6.52 -6.06 3.78
CA LEU A 154 -7.90 -6.39 4.15
C LEU A 154 -8.54 -7.33 3.14
N GLU A 155 -9.30 -8.29 3.64
CA GLU A 155 -10.08 -9.23 2.84
C GLU A 155 -11.12 -8.51 1.98
N GLY A 156 -11.32 -9.03 0.76
CA GLY A 156 -12.20 -8.41 -0.23
C GLY A 156 -13.68 -8.72 0.04
N VAL A 157 -14.51 -7.67 0.08
CA VAL A 157 -15.97 -7.81 0.16
C VAL A 157 -16.51 -8.62 -1.01
N ILE A 158 -15.94 -8.45 -2.21
CA ILE A 158 -16.43 -9.07 -3.45
C ILE A 158 -16.37 -10.61 -3.44
N GLU A 159 -15.41 -11.21 -2.73
CA GLU A 159 -15.26 -12.66 -2.58
C GLU A 159 -15.84 -13.17 -1.24
N THR A 160 -16.54 -12.30 -0.51
CA THR A 160 -17.18 -12.68 0.75
C THR A 160 -18.59 -13.20 0.47
N PRO A 161 -18.95 -14.39 0.97
CA PRO A 161 -20.28 -14.93 0.72
C PRO A 161 -21.34 -14.19 1.55
N PRO A 162 -22.63 -14.24 1.15
CA PRO A 162 -23.71 -13.45 1.78
C PRO A 162 -23.92 -13.69 3.28
N GLU A 163 -23.52 -14.86 3.80
CA GLU A 163 -23.58 -15.24 5.21
C GLU A 163 -22.39 -14.74 6.05
N SER A 164 -21.43 -14.02 5.44
CA SER A 164 -20.25 -13.47 6.08
C SER A 164 -20.12 -11.96 5.86
N ASN A 165 -19.00 -11.37 6.29
CA ASN A 165 -18.66 -9.95 6.14
C ASN A 165 -17.14 -9.79 5.92
N ALA A 166 -16.70 -8.63 5.43
CA ALA A 166 -15.29 -8.28 5.33
C ALA A 166 -15.07 -6.78 5.56
N PHE A 167 -15.22 -6.36 6.82
CA PHE A 167 -14.93 -4.99 7.24
C PHE A 167 -14.52 -4.97 8.72
N GLY A 168 -14.09 -3.81 9.22
CA GLY A 168 -13.80 -3.65 10.63
C GLY A 168 -13.68 -2.20 11.08
N THR A 169 -13.44 -2.01 12.37
CA THR A 169 -13.19 -0.71 12.99
C THR A 169 -11.82 -0.72 13.67
N VAL A 170 -10.96 0.24 13.33
CA VAL A 170 -9.67 0.43 14.00
C VAL A 170 -9.81 1.49 15.08
N TYR A 171 -9.53 1.10 16.32
CA TYR A 171 -9.43 1.98 17.48
C TYR A 171 -7.95 2.33 17.70
N VAL A 172 -7.62 3.62 17.70
CA VAL A 172 -6.25 4.11 17.85
C VAL A 172 -6.06 4.59 19.29
N TYR A 173 -5.03 4.07 19.96
CA TYR A 173 -4.57 4.45 21.29
C TYR A 173 -3.13 4.96 21.20
N GLU A 174 -2.60 5.50 22.31
CA GLU A 174 -1.24 6.02 22.35
C GLU A 174 -0.15 4.96 22.06
N ASP A 175 -0.40 3.71 22.43
CA ASP A 175 0.57 2.61 22.40
C ASP A 175 0.25 1.50 21.37
N LYS A 176 -0.94 1.53 20.76
CA LYS A 176 -1.42 0.48 19.86
C LYS A 176 -2.59 0.92 19.00
N MET A 177 -2.85 0.13 17.97
CA MET A 177 -4.14 0.07 17.30
C MET A 177 -4.84 -1.25 17.60
N ILE A 178 -6.17 -1.23 17.68
CA ILE A 178 -7.00 -2.42 17.82
C ILE A 178 -7.97 -2.48 16.64
N LEU A 179 -7.82 -3.47 15.78
CA LEU A 179 -8.80 -3.80 14.75
C LEU A 179 -9.88 -4.70 15.37
N LYS A 180 -11.13 -4.26 15.27
CA LYS A 180 -12.32 -5.08 15.51
C LYS A 180 -12.93 -5.48 14.18
N GLY A 181 -12.64 -6.70 13.74
CA GLY A 181 -13.03 -7.23 12.45
C GLY A 181 -14.44 -7.87 12.46
N ARG A 182 -14.99 -8.08 11.27
CA ARG A 182 -16.27 -8.75 11.04
C ARG A 182 -16.14 -9.73 9.88
N GLY A 183 -16.64 -10.95 10.11
CA GLY A 183 -16.59 -12.04 9.14
C GLY A 183 -15.15 -12.50 8.88
N ARG A 184 -14.67 -12.35 7.64
CA ARG A 184 -13.32 -12.74 7.21
C ARG A 184 -12.22 -11.91 7.88
N VAL A 185 -12.48 -10.62 8.15
CA VAL A 185 -11.53 -9.74 8.83
C VAL A 185 -11.43 -10.15 10.30
N SER A 186 -10.25 -10.60 10.73
CA SER A 186 -10.00 -11.00 12.12
C SER A 186 -9.68 -9.81 13.04
N ASP A 187 -10.06 -9.93 14.32
CA ASP A 187 -9.61 -9.00 15.36
C ASP A 187 -8.08 -8.98 15.45
N ARG A 188 -7.49 -7.82 15.68
CA ARG A 188 -6.03 -7.68 15.79
C ARG A 188 -5.63 -6.59 16.78
N VAL A 189 -4.55 -6.83 17.51
CA VAL A 189 -3.87 -5.81 18.31
C VAL A 189 -2.51 -5.55 17.69
N MET A 190 -2.24 -4.29 17.36
CA MET A 190 -1.04 -3.82 16.66
C MET A 190 -0.31 -2.84 17.58
N HIS A 191 0.68 -3.32 18.32
CA HIS A 191 1.43 -2.51 19.29
C HIS A 191 2.48 -1.66 18.58
N PHE A 192 2.52 -0.37 18.90
CA PHE A 192 3.56 0.50 18.38
C PHE A 192 4.91 0.18 19.01
N CYS A 193 5.95 0.08 18.18
CA CYS A 193 7.31 -0.06 18.69
C CYS A 193 7.71 1.15 19.53
N LYS A 194 8.34 0.86 20.67
CA LYS A 194 8.99 1.85 21.52
C LYS A 194 10.41 2.03 20.98
N TRP A 195 10.76 3.27 20.69
CA TRP A 195 11.92 3.65 19.91
C TRP A 195 12.79 4.65 20.65
#